data_AF-A0AAV0HLC7-F1
#
_entry.id   AF-A0AAV0HLC7-F1
#
_cell.length_a   1.000
_cell.length_b   1.000
_cell.length_c   1.000
_cell.angle_alpha   90.00
_cell.angle_beta   90.00
_cell.angle_gamma   90.00
#
_symmetry.space_group_name_H-M   'P 1'
#
loop_
_entity.id
_entity.type
_entity.pdbx_description
1 polymer ?
#
loop_
_entity_poly.entity_id
_entity_poly.type
_entity_poly.pdbx_seq_one_letter_code
_entity_poly.pdbx_strand_id
1 'polypeptide(L)'
;MQVEEIINIDIKAGWKKGTKITFTEKGNEQPGIIPADLVFVIDEKPHRVFTRDGNDLVVSQKISLAEALTGYTAHLTTLDGRSLTIPVKNVIHPTYEEVVTGEGMPIPKDPPRRGNLRIKFSIRFPARLTSEQKAGIKKLFGA
;
A
#
# COMPACT_ATOMS: atom_id res chain seq x y z
N MET A 1 31.68 2.59 -32.67
CA MET A 1 30.48 3.44 -32.60
C MET A 1 29.69 3.00 -31.39
N GLN A 2 29.21 3.93 -30.54
CA GLN A 2 28.18 3.59 -29.57
C GLN A 2 26.86 3.44 -30.33
N VAL A 3 26.17 2.33 -30.13
CA VAL A 3 24.86 2.06 -30.73
C VAL A 3 23.83 2.21 -29.62
N GLU A 4 22.82 3.04 -29.84
CA GLU A 4 21.67 3.16 -28.95
C GLU A 4 20.57 2.22 -29.42
N GLU A 5 20.07 1.39 -28.52
CA GLU A 5 18.95 0.49 -28.78
C GLU A 5 17.83 0.75 -27.77
N ILE A 6 16.59 0.82 -28.24
CA ILE A 6 15.41 0.97 -27.40
C ILE A 6 14.92 -0.41 -26.99
N ILE A 7 14.92 -0.68 -25.69
CA ILE A 7 14.41 -1.93 -25.12
C ILE A 7 13.03 -1.68 -24.53
N ASN A 8 12.01 -2.36 -25.08
CA ASN A 8 10.64 -2.29 -24.58
C ASN A 8 10.42 -3.35 -23.50
N ILE A 9 10.02 -2.92 -22.31
CA ILE A 9 9.68 -3.80 -21.18
C ILE A 9 8.19 -3.63 -20.87
N ASP A 10 7.41 -4.67 -21.14
CA ASP A 10 5.99 -4.71 -20.79
C ASP A 10 5.81 -5.20 -19.35
N ILE A 11 5.50 -4.27 -18.45
CA ILE A 11 5.34 -4.54 -17.01
C ILE A 11 3.99 -5.20 -16.77
N LYS A 12 4.02 -6.49 -16.39
CA LYS A 12 2.78 -7.21 -16.06
C LYS A 12 2.25 -6.83 -14.68
N ALA A 13 0.93 -6.79 -14.59
CA ALA A 13 0.22 -6.50 -13.35
C ALA A 13 0.64 -7.46 -12.22
N GLY A 14 0.91 -6.90 -11.03
CA GLY A 14 1.26 -7.68 -9.84
C GLY A 14 2.72 -8.11 -9.76
N TRP A 15 3.57 -7.84 -10.75
CA TRP A 15 5.01 -8.07 -10.65
C TRP A 15 5.59 -7.41 -9.38
N LYS A 16 6.50 -8.13 -8.72
CA LYS A 16 7.03 -7.76 -7.41
C LYS A 16 8.43 -7.18 -7.57
N LYS A 17 8.86 -6.40 -6.58
CA LYS A 17 10.28 -6.07 -6.43
C LYS A 17 11.15 -7.33 -6.56
N GLY A 18 12.20 -7.23 -7.36
CA GLY A 18 13.14 -8.32 -7.61
C GLY A 18 12.82 -9.21 -8.82
N THR A 19 11.67 -9.04 -9.49
CA THR A 19 11.40 -9.70 -10.77
C THR A 19 12.47 -9.32 -11.79
N LYS A 20 13.10 -10.32 -12.41
CA LYS A 20 14.18 -10.15 -13.39
C LYS A 20 13.64 -10.30 -14.81
N ILE A 21 14.03 -9.39 -15.69
CA ILE A 21 13.80 -9.47 -17.13
C ILE A 21 15.16 -9.51 -17.81
N THR A 22 15.47 -10.63 -18.45
CA THR A 22 16.76 -10.86 -19.10
C THR A 22 16.63 -10.67 -20.60
N PHE A 23 17.49 -9.84 -21.17
CA PHE A 23 17.71 -9.72 -22.60
C PHE A 23 19.08 -10.32 -22.93
N THR A 24 19.05 -11.45 -23.62
CA THR A 24 20.23 -12.24 -23.93
C THR A 24 21.15 -11.50 -24.90
N GLU A 25 22.46 -11.53 -24.64
CA GLU A 25 23.50 -10.95 -25.51
C GLU A 25 23.30 -9.46 -25.84
N LYS A 26 22.70 -8.69 -24.92
CA LYS A 26 22.51 -7.23 -25.04
C LYS A 26 23.52 -6.38 -24.25
N GLY A 27 24.61 -7.00 -23.80
CA GLY A 27 25.71 -6.36 -23.11
C GLY A 27 26.75 -5.78 -24.08
N ASN A 28 27.96 -5.54 -23.56
CA ASN A 28 29.05 -5.00 -24.36
C ASN A 28 29.52 -6.03 -25.41
N GLU A 29 29.60 -5.60 -26.67
CA GLU A 29 30.07 -6.42 -27.79
C GLU A 29 31.59 -6.24 -28.00
N GLN A 30 32.30 -7.36 -28.21
CA GLN A 30 33.72 -7.39 -28.56
C GLN A 30 33.98 -8.47 -29.62
N PRO A 31 34.92 -8.25 -30.57
CA PRO A 31 35.23 -9.25 -31.59
C PRO A 31 35.63 -10.61 -30.99
N GLY A 32 34.96 -11.68 -31.41
CA GLY A 32 35.22 -13.05 -30.96
C GLY A 32 34.70 -13.39 -29.56
N ILE A 33 33.95 -12.49 -28.92
CA ILE A 33 33.37 -12.70 -27.57
C ILE A 33 31.84 -12.59 -27.67
N ILE A 34 31.13 -13.57 -27.11
CA ILE A 34 29.67 -13.54 -27.00
C ILE A 34 29.29 -12.41 -26.03
N PRO A 35 28.42 -11.47 -26.41
CA PRO A 35 28.00 -10.38 -25.53
C PRO A 35 27.33 -10.90 -24.26
N ALA A 36 27.49 -10.15 -23.16
CA ALA A 36 26.83 -10.49 -21.90
C ALA A 36 25.31 -10.27 -21.95
N ASP A 37 24.58 -10.83 -21.00
CA ASP A 37 23.15 -10.57 -20.84
C ASP A 37 22.89 -9.24 -20.13
N LEU A 38 21.84 -8.54 -20.57
CA LEU A 38 21.32 -7.36 -19.88
C LEU A 38 20.13 -7.78 -19.01
N VAL A 39 20.26 -7.65 -17.69
CA VAL A 39 19.22 -8.04 -16.72
C VAL A 39 18.62 -6.80 -16.07
N PHE A 40 17.35 -6.54 -16.34
CA PHE A 40 16.57 -5.55 -15.61
C PHE A 40 15.97 -6.19 -14.36
N VAL A 41 16.03 -5.47 -13.24
CA VAL A 41 15.40 -5.87 -11.98
C VAL A 41 14.35 -4.85 -11.61
N ILE A 42 13.12 -5.31 -11.40
CA ILE A 42 12.01 -4.44 -11.01
C ILE A 42 12.22 -3.96 -9.58
N ASP A 43 12.01 -2.66 -9.37
CA ASP A 43 11.93 -2.05 -8.06
C ASP A 43 10.63 -1.26 -7.89
N GLU A 44 10.27 -1.02 -6.63
CA GLU A 44 9.04 -0.34 -6.25
C GLU A 44 9.36 1.08 -5.78
N LYS A 45 8.83 2.08 -6.51
CA LYS A 45 8.94 3.47 -6.09
C LYS A 45 8.02 3.73 -4.91
N PRO A 46 8.48 4.39 -3.83
CA PRO A 46 7.62 4.77 -2.71
C PRO A 46 6.41 5.59 -3.18
N HIS A 47 5.22 5.18 -2.77
CA HIS A 47 3.98 5.87 -3.07
C HIS A 47 3.54 6.73 -1.87
N ARG A 48 2.90 7.89 -2.14
CA ARG A 48 2.57 8.88 -1.09
C ARG A 48 1.50 8.40 -0.12
N VAL A 49 0.63 7.48 -0.56
CA VAL A 49 -0.57 7.03 0.17
C VAL A 49 -0.48 5.56 0.56
N PHE A 50 0.09 4.73 -0.31
CA PHE A 50 0.02 3.28 -0.18
C PHE A 50 1.42 2.73 0.01
N THR A 51 1.55 1.78 0.91
CA THR A 51 2.75 0.95 1.03
C THR A 51 2.37 -0.45 0.60
N ARG A 52 3.11 -1.02 -0.35
CA ARG A 52 2.87 -2.39 -0.78
C ARG A 52 3.47 -3.37 0.23
N ASP A 53 2.70 -4.38 0.60
CA ASP A 53 3.13 -5.50 1.45
C ASP A 53 2.81 -6.81 0.72
N GLY A 54 3.75 -7.28 -0.10
CA GLY A 54 3.55 -8.44 -0.96
C GLY A 54 2.44 -8.20 -2.01
N ASN A 55 1.29 -8.83 -1.84
CA ASN A 55 0.11 -8.63 -2.70
C ASN A 55 -0.90 -7.65 -2.08
N ASP A 56 -0.69 -7.23 -0.83
CA ASP A 56 -1.60 -6.35 -0.11
C ASP A 56 -1.11 -4.90 -0.22
N LEU A 57 -2.03 -3.98 0.03
CA LEU A 57 -1.76 -2.56 0.15
C LEU A 57 -2.05 -2.13 1.59
N VAL A 58 -1.18 -1.31 2.14
CA VAL A 58 -1.34 -0.71 3.46
C VAL A 58 -1.50 0.79 3.30
N VAL A 59 -2.49 1.36 3.98
CA VAL A 59 -2.70 2.81 4.08
C VAL A 59 -2.83 3.22 5.54
N SER A 60 -2.32 4.40 5.89
CA SER A 60 -2.47 4.96 7.24
C SER A 60 -3.42 6.15 7.23
N GLN A 61 -4.50 6.06 8.00
CA GLN A 61 -5.48 7.12 8.19
C GLN A 61 -5.30 7.77 9.57
N LYS A 62 -5.32 9.10 9.61
CA LYS A 62 -5.25 9.85 10.86
C LYS A 62 -6.67 10.19 11.30
N ILE A 63 -7.04 9.74 12.49
CA ILE A 63 -8.37 9.95 13.06
C ILE A 63 -8.27 10.55 14.46
N SER A 64 -9.31 11.24 14.90
CA SER A 64 -9.44 11.70 16.27
C SER A 64 -9.79 10.55 17.22
N LEU A 65 -9.50 10.74 18.51
CA LEU A 65 -9.96 9.81 19.54
C LEU A 65 -11.50 9.68 19.55
N ALA A 66 -12.24 10.74 19.24
CA ALA A 66 -13.69 10.70 19.15
C ALA A 66 -14.15 9.74 18.03
N GLU A 67 -13.67 9.93 16.81
CA GLU A 67 -13.96 9.04 15.67
C GLU A 67 -13.54 7.59 15.96
N ALA A 68 -12.40 7.39 16.62
CA ALA A 68 -11.93 6.06 16.99
C ALA A 68 -12.91 5.33 17.93
N LEU A 69 -13.58 6.07 18.82
CA LEU A 69 -14.53 5.52 19.81
C LEU A 69 -15.98 5.45 19.30
N THR A 70 -16.38 6.38 18.43
CA THR A 70 -17.78 6.52 17.98
C THR A 70 -18.04 6.00 16.57
N GLY A 71 -16.99 5.65 15.83
CA GLY A 71 -17.06 5.21 14.44
C GLY A 71 -16.46 6.23 13.47
N TYR A 72 -15.98 5.71 12.35
CA TYR A 72 -15.27 6.47 11.32
C TYR A 72 -15.64 5.94 9.93
N THR A 73 -15.71 6.81 8.92
CA THR A 73 -15.87 6.36 7.52
C THR A 73 -14.61 6.73 6.75
N ALA A 74 -13.87 5.72 6.29
CA ALA A 74 -12.68 5.92 5.50
C ALA A 74 -13.06 6.20 4.04
N HIS A 75 -12.56 7.32 3.51
CA HIS A 75 -12.68 7.68 2.10
C HIS A 75 -11.31 7.57 1.43
N LEU A 76 -11.21 6.71 0.43
CA LEU A 76 -9.94 6.40 -0.24
C LEU A 76 -10.12 6.43 -1.75
N THR A 77 -9.13 6.95 -2.47
CA THR A 77 -9.00 6.75 -3.91
C THR A 77 -8.02 5.61 -4.14
N THR A 78 -8.45 4.54 -4.80
CA THR A 78 -7.64 3.37 -5.12
C THR A 78 -6.63 3.68 -6.23
N LEU A 79 -5.67 2.77 -6.45
CA LEU A 79 -4.66 2.92 -7.51
C LEU A 79 -5.26 2.94 -8.93
N ASP A 80 -6.44 2.36 -9.12
CA ASP A 80 -7.21 2.38 -10.38
C ASP A 80 -8.21 3.55 -10.46
N GLY A 81 -8.16 4.49 -9.52
CA GLY A 81 -8.94 5.74 -9.55
C GLY A 81 -10.37 5.65 -9.02
N ARG A 82 -10.82 4.48 -8.55
CA ARG A 82 -12.13 4.33 -7.91
C ARG A 82 -12.15 4.98 -6.54
N SER A 83 -13.32 5.46 -6.12
CA SER A 83 -13.54 5.95 -4.76
C SER A 83 -14.14 4.84 -3.90
N LEU A 84 -13.47 4.50 -2.79
CA LEU A 84 -13.96 3.59 -1.77
C LEU A 84 -14.45 4.37 -0.55
N THR A 85 -15.62 3.99 -0.06
CA THR A 85 -16.21 4.51 1.19
C THR A 85 -16.45 3.33 2.12
N ILE A 86 -15.69 3.27 3.21
CA ILE A 86 -15.62 2.10 4.10
C ILE A 86 -16.07 2.53 5.51
N PRO A 87 -17.28 2.19 5.94
CA PRO A 87 -17.76 2.50 7.28
C PRO A 87 -17.15 1.55 8.31
N VAL A 88 -16.39 2.09 9.25
CA VAL A 88 -15.81 1.39 10.39
C VAL A 88 -16.67 1.65 11.62
N LYS A 89 -17.43 0.63 12.03
CA LYS A 89 -18.37 0.71 13.16
C LYS A 89 -17.77 0.27 14.48
N ASN A 90 -16.69 -0.52 14.43
CA ASN A 90 -16.02 -1.04 15.61
C ASN A 90 -15.18 0.06 16.27
N VAL A 91 -14.92 -0.10 17.57
CA VAL A 91 -13.96 0.75 18.27
C VAL A 91 -12.55 0.51 17.71
N ILE A 92 -11.95 1.58 17.20
CA ILE A 92 -10.60 1.56 16.63
C ILE A 92 -9.60 1.79 17.78
N HIS A 93 -8.84 0.74 18.11
CA HIS A 93 -7.74 0.82 19.05
C HIS A 93 -6.39 0.92 18.31
N PRO A 94 -5.27 1.27 18.96
CA PRO A 94 -4.01 1.58 18.27
C PRO A 94 -3.44 0.47 17.36
N THR A 95 -3.75 -0.80 17.62
CA THR A 95 -3.33 -1.95 16.82
C THR A 95 -4.42 -2.47 15.88
N TYR A 96 -5.59 -1.83 15.87
CA TYR A 96 -6.70 -2.20 14.99
C TYR A 96 -6.34 -1.95 13.53
N GLU A 97 -6.72 -2.88 12.67
CA GLU A 97 -6.65 -2.75 11.23
C GLU A 97 -8.00 -3.08 10.62
N GLU A 98 -8.49 -2.22 9.72
CA GLU A 98 -9.64 -2.55 8.89
C GLU A 98 -9.14 -3.22 7.61
N VAL A 99 -9.64 -4.42 7.31
CA VAL A 99 -9.23 -5.19 6.13
C VAL A 99 -10.34 -5.18 5.10
N VAL A 100 -10.06 -4.60 3.93
CA VAL A 100 -10.96 -4.59 2.77
C VAL A 100 -10.47 -5.64 1.78
N THR A 101 -11.20 -6.75 1.72
CA THR A 101 -10.84 -7.90 0.88
C THR A 101 -10.86 -7.54 -0.60
N GLY A 102 -9.83 -7.94 -1.34
CA GLY A 102 -9.77 -7.79 -2.80
C GLY A 102 -9.38 -6.39 -3.31
N GLU A 103 -9.06 -5.45 -2.43
CA GLU A 103 -8.66 -4.08 -2.80
C GLU A 103 -7.13 -3.86 -2.79
N GLY A 104 -6.35 -4.94 -2.80
CA GLY A 104 -4.88 -4.92 -2.89
C GLY A 104 -4.34 -4.98 -4.34
N MET A 105 -3.12 -5.49 -4.48
CA MET A 105 -2.45 -5.67 -5.77
C MET A 105 -2.93 -6.95 -6.49
N PRO A 106 -2.94 -6.98 -7.83
CA PRO A 106 -3.19 -8.20 -8.60
C PRO A 106 -2.21 -9.32 -8.25
N ILE A 107 -2.68 -10.56 -8.25
CA ILE A 107 -1.85 -11.74 -8.00
C ILE A 107 -1.38 -12.30 -9.35
N PRO A 108 -0.07 -12.29 -9.68
CA PRO A 108 0.40 -12.66 -11.02
C PRO A 108 0.01 -14.06 -11.48
N LYS A 109 -0.07 -15.02 -10.54
CA LYS A 109 -0.42 -16.42 -10.83
C LYS A 109 -1.93 -16.63 -10.97
N ASP A 110 -2.75 -15.68 -10.55
CA ASP A 110 -4.21 -15.76 -10.56
C ASP A 110 -4.78 -14.35 -10.83
N PRO A 111 -4.74 -13.89 -12.09
CA PRO A 111 -5.05 -12.51 -12.47
C PRO A 111 -6.39 -11.94 -12.01
N PRO A 112 -7.51 -12.70 -11.94
CA PRO A 112 -8.76 -12.16 -11.41
C PRO A 112 -8.72 -11.91 -9.91
N ARG A 113 -7.75 -12.49 -9.18
CA ARG A 113 -7.62 -12.30 -7.74
C ARG A 113 -6.65 -11.18 -7.40
N ARG A 114 -7.00 -10.47 -6.32
CA ARG A 114 -6.20 -9.40 -5.74
C ARG A 114 -5.94 -9.72 -4.27
N GLY A 115 -4.86 -9.16 -3.73
CA GLY A 115 -4.66 -9.11 -2.28
C GLY A 115 -5.67 -8.16 -1.62
N ASN A 116 -5.40 -7.82 -0.37
CA ASN A 116 -6.28 -7.01 0.45
C ASN A 116 -5.75 -5.58 0.63
N LEU A 117 -6.63 -4.65 0.96
CA LEU A 117 -6.29 -3.34 1.46
C LEU A 117 -6.41 -3.34 2.99
N ARG A 118 -5.32 -3.01 3.68
CA ARG A 118 -5.24 -2.91 5.14
C ARG A 118 -5.15 -1.44 5.55
N ILE A 119 -6.14 -0.97 6.28
CA ILE A 119 -6.20 0.41 6.78
C ILE A 119 -5.73 0.40 8.23
N LYS A 120 -4.59 1.03 8.46
CA LYS A 120 -4.04 1.31 9.80
C LYS A 120 -4.50 2.68 10.26
N PHE A 121 -4.75 2.82 11.55
CA PHE A 121 -5.22 4.08 12.13
C PHE A 121 -4.18 4.70 13.07
N SER A 122 -3.89 5.97 12.84
CA SER A 122 -3.09 6.79 13.76
C SER A 122 -4.06 7.68 14.55
N ILE A 123 -4.28 7.31 15.82
CA ILE A 123 -5.25 7.99 16.68
C ILE A 123 -4.61 9.23 17.29
N ARG A 124 -5.21 10.39 17.02
CA ARG A 124 -4.83 11.67 17.61
C ARG A 124 -5.58 11.89 18.91
N PHE A 125 -4.84 11.79 20.01
CA PHE A 125 -5.35 12.18 21.33
C PHE A 125 -5.44 13.70 21.48
N PRO A 126 -6.46 14.21 22.19
CA PRO A 126 -6.51 15.63 22.53
C PRO A 126 -5.38 15.97 23.51
N ALA A 127 -4.73 17.12 23.31
CA ALA A 127 -3.62 17.55 24.17
C ALA A 127 -4.07 17.91 25.60
N ARG A 128 -5.32 18.37 25.76
CA ARG A 128 -5.93 18.75 27.04
C ARG A 128 -7.42 18.42 27.01
N LEU A 129 -8.00 18.23 28.19
CA LEU A 129 -9.43 18.06 28.42
C LEU A 129 -9.88 18.96 29.56
N THR A 130 -11.07 19.55 29.45
CA THR A 130 -11.68 20.34 30.53
C THR A 130 -12.09 19.44 31.70
N SER A 131 -12.30 20.02 32.88
CA SER A 131 -12.77 19.26 34.05
C SER A 131 -14.11 18.57 33.78
N GLU A 132 -15.01 19.23 33.05
CA GLU A 132 -16.30 18.66 32.63
C GLU A 132 -16.11 17.47 31.68
N GLN A 133 -15.26 17.59 30.65
CA GLN A 133 -14.97 16.49 29.73
C GLN A 133 -14.36 15.28 30.47
N LYS A 134 -13.43 15.52 31.41
CA LYS A 134 -12.85 14.45 32.23
C LYS A 134 -13.90 13.78 33.11
N ALA A 135 -14.78 14.54 33.75
CA ALA A 135 -15.86 14.01 34.56
C ALA A 135 -16.84 13.17 33.72
N GLY A 136 -17.20 13.66 32.53
CA GLY A 136 -18.04 12.93 31.56
C GLY A 136 -17.42 11.60 31.13
N ILE A 137 -16.13 11.62 30.75
CA ILE A 137 -15.39 10.39 30.39
C ILE A 137 -15.33 9.42 31.58
N LYS A 138 -15.05 9.91 32.79
CA LYS A 138 -15.02 9.06 34.00
C LYS A 138 -16.39 8.45 34.31
N LYS A 139 -17.49 9.16 34.03
CA LYS A 139 -18.84 8.61 34.21
C LYS A 139 -19.19 7.55 33.16
N LEU A 140 -18.73 7.71 31.93
CA LEU A 140 -19.02 6.80 30.81
C LEU A 140 -18.14 5.55 30.80
N PHE A 141 -16.86 5.70 31.12
CA PHE A 141 -15.85 4.63 31.01
C PHE A 141 -15.27 4.21 32.38
N GLY A 142 -15.64 4.87 33.46
CA GLY A 142 -15.17 4.52 34.80
C GLY A 142 -15.78 3.21 35.27
N ALA A 143 -14.90 2.28 35.68
CA ALA A 143 -15.25 1.20 36.58
C ALA A 143 -15.54 1.76 38.00
#